data_AF-A0A7X7DYN3-F1
#
_entry.id   AF-A0A7X7DYN3-F1
#
_cell.length_a   1.000
_cell.length_b   1.000
_cell.length_c   1.000
_cell.angle_alpha   90.00
_cell.angle_beta   90.00
_cell.angle_gamma   90.00
#
_symmetry.space_group_name_H-M   'P 1'
#
loop_
_entity.id
_entity.type
_entity.pdbx_description
1 polymer ?
#
loop_
_entity_poly.entity_id
_entity_poly.type
_entity_poly.pdbx_seq_one_letter_code
_entity_poly.pdbx_strand_id
1 'polypeptide(L)'
;MKIKKYIAKNMREALLQIKEELGADAVILKTRKLPKKVFGLGAQEEVEVTAGIDDDIAKPEQFQPLKMNNLATGVYSRPRSSNIIDLDQPDAPVVHQWVPPRNDSLKGKTQVINVVKDNELQIEELQQNIKELKSMVQNMAGTKAVAEPQSTSYSFTGAWNEFYKKFLQAEVKAEIAGEFLKKICGNDLLISSVMAEKKIINDFNSFFPVAGPLKLKKQGPSIIAFVGPTGSGKTTTLAKLAAHCCLNKNKK
;
A
#
# COMPACT_ATOMS: atom_id res chain seq x y z
N MET A 1 35.64 -14.71 19.76
CA MET A 1 34.71 -15.60 19.03
C MET A 1 34.82 -17.08 19.46
N LYS A 2 33.80 -17.63 20.14
CA LYS A 2 33.67 -19.08 20.41
C LYS A 2 32.54 -19.63 19.55
N ILE A 3 32.80 -20.57 18.64
CA ILE A 3 31.78 -21.20 17.77
C ILE A 3 31.69 -22.69 18.07
N LYS A 4 30.47 -23.20 18.22
CA LYS A 4 30.19 -24.63 18.43
C LYS A 4 29.00 -25.10 17.61
N LYS A 5 28.95 -26.42 17.39
CA LYS A 5 27.86 -27.11 16.70
C LYS A 5 27.12 -28.02 17.67
N TYR A 6 25.80 -28.01 17.60
CA TYR A 6 24.88 -28.77 18.43
C TYR A 6 24.01 -29.63 17.54
N ILE A 7 23.89 -30.92 17.85
CA ILE A 7 22.97 -31.85 17.18
C ILE A 7 21.94 -32.30 18.21
N ALA A 8 20.67 -32.07 17.92
CA ALA A 8 19.57 -32.42 18.83
C ALA A 8 18.35 -32.98 18.07
N LYS A 9 17.45 -33.64 18.80
CA LYS A 9 16.23 -34.25 18.22
C LYS A 9 15.22 -33.22 17.74
N ASN A 10 15.31 -32.00 18.24
CA ASN A 10 14.47 -30.89 17.82
C ASN A 10 15.16 -29.56 18.12
N MET A 11 14.65 -28.48 17.52
CA MET A 11 15.21 -27.15 17.72
C MET A 11 15.18 -26.71 19.20
N ARG A 12 14.19 -27.17 19.97
CA ARG A 12 14.03 -26.79 21.38
C ARG A 12 15.17 -27.33 22.24
N GLU A 13 15.55 -28.59 22.04
CA GLU A 13 16.65 -29.25 22.73
C GLU A 13 18.00 -28.63 22.31
N ALA A 14 18.18 -28.31 21.02
CA ALA A 14 19.37 -27.60 20.55
C ALA A 14 19.53 -26.21 21.22
N LEU A 15 18.43 -25.44 21.32
CA LEU A 15 18.44 -24.14 22.00
C LEU A 15 18.78 -24.26 23.49
N LEU A 16 18.32 -25.33 24.15
CA LEU A 16 18.58 -25.57 25.56
C LEU A 16 20.06 -25.87 25.80
N GLN A 17 20.66 -26.75 24.98
CA GLN A 17 22.10 -27.03 25.00
C GLN A 17 22.95 -25.78 24.71
N ILE A 18 22.55 -24.98 23.72
CA ILE A 18 23.22 -23.72 23.40
C ILE A 18 23.19 -22.76 24.59
N LYS A 19 22.04 -22.63 25.25
CA LYS A 19 21.88 -21.73 26.40
C LYS A 19 22.68 -22.19 27.62
N GLU A 20 22.76 -23.50 27.87
CA GLU A 20 23.55 -24.07 28.97
C GLU A 20 25.06 -23.90 28.75
N GLU A 21 25.55 -24.11 27.52
CA GLU A 21 26.98 -24.07 27.24
C GLU A 21 27.54 -22.71 26.82
N LEU A 22 26.80 -21.96 26.00
CA LEU A 22 27.21 -20.68 25.45
C LEU A 22 26.53 -19.49 26.13
N GLY A 23 25.59 -19.74 27.05
CA GLY A 23 24.86 -18.69 27.75
C GLY A 23 23.69 -18.13 26.94
N ALA A 24 22.94 -17.22 27.56
CA ALA A 24 21.75 -16.61 26.95
C ALA A 24 22.07 -15.68 25.77
N ASP A 25 23.32 -15.23 25.67
CA ASP A 25 23.77 -14.24 24.68
C ASP A 25 24.35 -14.88 23.40
N ALA A 26 24.23 -16.21 23.26
CA ALA A 26 24.72 -16.93 22.10
C ALA A 26 23.88 -16.65 20.83
N VAL A 27 24.55 -16.42 19.70
CA VAL A 27 23.91 -16.15 18.41
C VAL A 27 23.97 -17.38 17.51
N ILE A 28 22.84 -17.74 16.91
CA ILE A 28 22.76 -18.86 15.96
C ILE A 28 23.27 -18.38 14.59
N LEU A 29 24.35 -19.02 14.12
CA LEU A 29 24.98 -18.70 12.85
C LEU A 29 24.39 -19.49 11.69
N LYS A 30 24.07 -20.78 11.91
CA LYS A 30 23.58 -21.67 10.85
C LYS A 30 22.70 -22.77 11.44
N THR A 31 21.62 -23.10 10.76
CA THR A 31 20.75 -24.25 11.12
C THR A 31 20.55 -25.13 9.89
N ARG A 32 20.69 -26.45 10.04
CA ARG A 32 20.34 -27.43 9.00
C ARG A 32 19.62 -28.63 9.59
N LYS A 33 18.68 -29.18 8.84
CA LYS A 33 18.04 -30.47 9.18
C LYS A 33 18.92 -31.61 8.69
N LEU A 34 19.12 -32.63 9.52
CA LEU A 34 19.85 -33.84 9.15
C LEU A 34 18.87 -34.88 8.58
N PRO A 35 19.29 -35.62 7.53
CA PRO A 35 18.46 -36.66 6.95
C PRO A 35 18.20 -37.79 7.95
N LYS A 36 16.99 -38.37 7.89
CA LYS A 36 16.57 -39.50 8.74
C LYS A 36 17.53 -40.68 8.56
N LYS A 37 18.14 -41.17 9.65
CA LYS A 37 18.88 -42.45 9.63
C LYS A 37 17.88 -43.59 9.45
N VAL A 38 17.99 -44.32 8.33
CA VAL A 38 17.03 -45.34 7.87
C VAL A 38 17.33 -46.73 8.48
N PHE A 39 17.59 -46.82 9.78
CA PHE A 39 17.76 -48.13 10.45
C PHE A 39 17.00 -48.14 11.78
N GLY A 40 15.79 -48.69 11.76
CA GLY A 40 14.95 -48.96 12.95
C GLY A 40 13.63 -48.18 12.98
N LEU A 41 12.59 -48.81 13.54
CA LEU A 41 11.26 -48.21 13.75
C LEU A 41 11.36 -46.97 14.66
N GLY A 42 11.47 -45.78 14.07
CA GLY A 42 11.45 -44.52 14.83
C GLY A 42 12.31 -43.41 14.23
N ALA A 43 12.14 -43.10 12.95
CA ALA A 43 12.92 -42.05 12.28
C ALA A 43 12.56 -40.64 12.81
N GLN A 44 13.31 -40.15 13.78
CA GLN A 44 13.22 -38.76 14.28
C GLN A 44 14.09 -37.83 13.44
N GLU A 45 13.59 -36.62 13.16
CA GLU A 45 14.32 -35.59 12.42
C GLU A 45 15.30 -34.88 13.36
N GLU A 46 16.60 -35.02 13.15
CA GLU A 46 17.62 -34.30 13.93
C GLU A 46 17.95 -32.94 13.29
N VAL A 47 18.35 -31.98 14.10
CA VAL A 47 18.74 -30.63 13.67
C VAL A 47 20.17 -30.36 14.13
N GLU A 48 21.02 -29.90 13.20
CA GLU A 48 22.33 -29.35 13.50
C GLU A 48 22.27 -27.82 13.54
N VAL A 49 22.63 -27.23 14.67
CA VAL A 49 22.67 -25.79 14.91
C VAL A 49 24.10 -25.38 15.22
N THR A 50 24.67 -24.50 14.40
CA THR A 50 25.93 -23.81 14.71
C THR A 50 25.60 -22.51 15.43
N ALA A 51 26.14 -22.33 16.63
CA ALA A 51 25.98 -21.12 17.43
C ALA A 51 27.36 -20.60 17.88
N GLY A 52 27.45 -19.30 18.11
CA GLY A 52 28.68 -18.70 18.63
C GLY A 52 28.44 -17.45 19.46
N ILE A 53 29.44 -17.11 20.28
CA ILE A 53 29.51 -15.89 21.06
C ILE A 53 30.62 -15.04 20.47
N ASP A 54 30.30 -13.80 20.15
CA ASP A 54 31.28 -12.78 19.80
C ASP A 54 31.09 -11.58 20.70
N ASP A 55 32.17 -11.09 21.30
CA ASP A 55 32.13 -9.99 22.27
C ASP A 55 31.64 -8.67 21.64
N ASP A 56 31.73 -8.56 20.31
CA ASP A 56 31.26 -7.42 19.52
C ASP A 56 29.82 -7.57 18.97
N ILE A 57 29.24 -8.78 18.99
CA ILE A 57 27.91 -9.07 18.43
C ILE A 57 26.88 -9.35 19.55
N ALA A 58 27.34 -9.76 20.74
CA ALA A 58 26.51 -10.24 21.83
C ALA A 58 26.22 -9.19 22.92
N LYS A 59 25.85 -7.97 22.51
CA LYS A 59 24.98 -7.15 23.36
C LYS A 59 23.64 -7.09 22.64
N PRO A 60 22.56 -7.69 23.16
CA PRO A 60 21.24 -7.30 22.70
C PRO A 60 21.19 -5.78 22.92
N GLU A 61 21.17 -5.00 21.84
CA GLU A 61 20.99 -3.56 21.95
C GLU A 61 19.71 -3.37 22.75
N GLN A 62 19.85 -3.01 24.02
CA GLN A 62 18.73 -2.56 24.81
C GLN A 62 18.22 -1.34 24.05
N PHE A 63 17.05 -1.47 23.44
CA PHE A 63 16.44 -0.38 22.69
C PHE A 63 16.31 0.81 23.63
N GLN A 64 17.26 1.74 23.53
CA GLN A 64 17.15 3.01 24.23
C GLN A 64 16.13 3.80 23.43
N PRO A 65 14.95 4.10 23.99
CA PRO A 65 13.99 4.93 23.29
C PRO A 65 14.69 6.22 22.89
N LEU A 66 14.60 6.58 21.61
CA LEU A 66 15.15 7.81 21.08
C LEU A 66 14.66 8.97 21.96
N LYS A 67 15.57 9.59 22.71
CA LYS A 67 15.27 10.84 23.40
C LYS A 67 15.15 11.90 22.31
N MET A 68 13.91 12.20 21.90
CA MET A 68 13.65 13.34 21.03
C MET A 68 13.94 14.60 21.83
N ASN A 69 15.10 15.20 21.59
CA ASN A 69 15.31 16.59 21.97
C ASN A 69 14.34 17.42 21.11
N ASN A 70 13.48 18.19 21.76
CA ASN A 70 12.41 19.00 21.16
C ASN A 70 12.93 20.19 20.31
N LEU A 71 14.08 20.05 19.65
CA LEU A 71 14.67 21.10 18.83
C LEU A 71 15.13 20.53 17.49
N ALA A 72 14.29 20.79 16.49
CA ALA A 72 14.65 20.96 15.08
C ALA A 72 15.69 20.00 14.49
N THR A 73 15.23 18.83 14.04
CA THR A 73 15.79 18.20 12.83
C THR A 73 14.62 17.77 11.93
N GLY A 74 14.61 18.32 10.72
CA GLY A 74 13.54 18.18 9.75
C GLY A 74 13.37 16.74 9.26
N VAL A 75 12.21 16.48 8.67
CA VAL A 75 11.72 15.18 8.18
C VAL A 75 11.07 14.32 9.27
N TYR A 76 10.00 14.85 9.90
CA TYR A 76 8.66 14.25 9.99
C TYR A 76 7.81 15.15 10.91
N SER A 77 7.35 16.28 10.38
CA SER A 77 6.18 16.97 10.93
C SER A 77 5.07 16.90 9.89
N ARG A 78 4.26 15.84 10.00
CA ARG A 78 2.92 15.83 9.43
C ARG A 78 1.96 15.55 10.58
N PRO A 79 1.33 16.58 11.18
CA PRO A 79 0.10 16.35 11.90
C PRO A 79 -1.00 16.19 10.84
N ARG A 80 -1.28 14.95 10.43
CA ARG A 80 -2.52 14.63 9.71
C ARG A 80 -3.14 13.36 10.27
N SER A 81 -3.67 13.47 11.48
CA SER A 81 -4.80 12.66 11.95
C SER A 81 -5.46 13.25 13.19
N SER A 82 -5.94 14.49 13.09
CA SER A 82 -7.02 14.97 13.95
C SER A 82 -7.75 16.09 13.22
N ASN A 83 -8.95 15.81 12.71
CA ASN A 83 -9.85 16.82 12.17
C ASN A 83 -10.47 17.69 13.29
N ILE A 84 -9.66 18.15 14.24
CA ILE A 84 -10.09 19.14 15.23
C ILE A 84 -8.95 20.14 15.33
N ILE A 85 -9.11 21.27 14.63
CA ILE A 85 -8.36 22.49 14.88
C ILE A 85 -9.07 23.13 16.07
N ASP A 86 -8.35 23.28 17.18
CA ASP A 86 -8.84 24.02 18.33
C ASP A 86 -8.77 25.51 18.00
N LEU A 87 -9.93 26.12 17.72
CA LEU A 87 -10.05 27.49 17.22
C LEU A 87 -9.79 28.55 18.31
N ASP A 88 -9.69 28.13 19.57
CA ASP A 88 -9.53 29.02 20.72
C ASP A 88 -8.05 29.25 21.10
N GLN A 89 -7.09 28.69 20.34
CA GLN A 89 -5.66 28.95 20.56
C GLN A 89 -5.21 30.27 19.91
N PRO A 90 -4.34 31.06 20.57
CA PRO A 90 -3.93 32.39 20.11
C PRO A 90 -3.10 32.37 18.81
N ASP A 91 -2.53 31.22 18.45
CA ASP A 91 -1.77 30.95 17.24
C ASP A 91 -2.56 30.14 16.19
N ALA A 92 -3.88 29.95 16.40
CA ALA A 92 -4.74 29.27 15.45
C ALA A 92 -4.82 30.06 14.11
N PRO A 93 -4.66 29.38 12.96
CA PRO A 93 -4.78 30.04 11.67
C PRO A 93 -6.22 30.56 11.47
N VAL A 94 -6.36 31.81 11.04
CA VAL A 94 -7.66 32.41 10.74
C VAL A 94 -8.34 31.62 9.62
N VAL A 95 -9.38 30.85 9.96
CA VAL A 95 -10.15 30.06 8.99
C VAL A 95 -11.17 30.98 8.33
N HIS A 96 -10.89 31.40 7.11
CA HIS A 96 -11.92 32.04 6.28
C HIS A 96 -12.86 30.97 5.72
N GLN A 97 -14.17 31.20 5.86
CA GLN A 97 -15.17 30.33 5.25
C GLN A 97 -14.97 30.34 3.73
N TRP A 98 -14.77 29.15 3.15
CA TRP A 98 -14.56 29.04 1.71
C TRP A 98 -15.83 29.51 0.98
N VAL A 99 -15.70 30.56 0.19
CA VAL A 99 -16.73 31.05 -0.73
C VAL A 99 -16.24 30.77 -2.15
N PRO A 100 -17.02 30.08 -3.00
CA PRO A 100 -16.64 29.90 -4.39
C PRO A 100 -16.46 31.28 -5.05
N PRO A 101 -15.44 31.48 -5.89
CA PRO A 101 -15.25 32.76 -6.58
C PRO A 101 -16.51 33.07 -7.39
N ARG A 102 -17.23 34.13 -7.02
CA ARG A 102 -18.29 34.67 -7.87
C ARG A 102 -17.63 35.13 -9.15
N ASN A 103 -18.19 34.66 -10.26
CA ASN A 103 -17.72 34.96 -11.60
C ASN A 103 -18.04 36.43 -11.94
N ASP A 104 -17.31 37.35 -11.32
CA ASP A 104 -17.34 38.76 -11.70
C ASP A 104 -16.55 38.90 -13.00
N SER A 105 -17.32 38.86 -14.09
CA SER A 105 -17.05 39.44 -15.40
C SER A 105 -15.61 39.92 -15.60
N LEU A 106 -14.84 39.12 -16.32
CA LEU A 106 -13.55 39.48 -16.92
C LEU A 106 -13.71 40.73 -17.80
N LYS A 107 -13.58 41.91 -17.19
CA LYS A 107 -13.23 43.16 -17.86
C LYS A 107 -11.78 43.48 -17.50
N GLY A 108 -10.86 43.21 -18.43
CA GLY A 108 -9.54 43.82 -18.38
C GLY A 108 -8.42 43.01 -19.02
N LYS A 109 -8.02 43.48 -20.21
CA LYS A 109 -6.78 43.22 -20.95
C LYS A 109 -6.70 41.90 -21.72
N THR A 110 -7.28 41.94 -22.91
CA THR A 110 -6.88 41.14 -24.07
C THR A 110 -5.37 41.25 -24.29
N GLN A 111 -4.62 40.24 -23.86
CA GLN A 111 -3.38 39.87 -24.54
C GLN A 111 -3.78 38.89 -25.63
N VAL A 112 -3.56 39.29 -26.88
CA VAL A 112 -3.68 38.43 -28.05
C VAL A 112 -2.55 37.41 -27.96
N ILE A 113 -2.84 36.23 -27.41
CA ILE A 113 -1.92 35.08 -27.37
C ILE A 113 -2.61 33.93 -28.12
N ASN A 114 -2.07 33.63 -29.31
CA ASN A 114 -2.18 32.40 -30.12
C ASN A 114 -3.43 31.52 -29.95
N VAL A 115 -4.54 31.92 -30.55
CA VAL A 115 -5.79 31.12 -30.65
C VAL A 115 -5.69 29.96 -31.67
N VAL A 116 -4.64 29.90 -32.49
CA VAL A 116 -4.56 28.92 -33.60
C VAL A 116 -4.09 27.53 -33.14
N LYS A 117 -3.19 27.44 -32.15
CA LYS A 117 -2.66 26.14 -31.68
C LYS A 117 -3.69 25.32 -30.89
N ASP A 118 -4.58 25.96 -30.16
CA ASP A 118 -5.59 25.27 -29.34
C ASP A 118 -6.64 24.58 -30.23
N ASN A 119 -6.96 25.15 -31.39
CA ASN A 119 -7.93 24.55 -32.31
C ASN A 119 -7.36 23.32 -33.03
N GLU A 120 -6.08 23.33 -33.43
CA GLU A 120 -5.43 22.18 -34.06
C GLU A 120 -5.34 20.99 -33.08
N LEU A 121 -4.92 21.25 -31.83
CA LEU A 121 -4.85 20.21 -30.79
C LEU A 121 -6.23 19.62 -30.46
N GLN A 122 -7.27 20.46 -30.42
CA GLN A 122 -8.65 19.99 -30.22
C GLN A 122 -9.16 19.16 -31.42
N ILE A 123 -8.81 19.54 -32.64
CA ILE A 123 -9.18 18.78 -33.85
C ILE A 123 -8.47 17.42 -33.85
N GLU A 124 -7.19 17.35 -33.48
CA GLU A 124 -6.44 16.09 -33.36
C GLU A 124 -7.05 15.16 -32.30
N GLU A 125 -7.38 15.69 -31.11
CA GLU A 125 -8.04 14.92 -30.04
C GLU A 125 -9.41 14.39 -30.50
N LEU A 126 -10.20 15.23 -31.19
CA LEU A 126 -11.49 14.82 -31.76
C LEU A 126 -11.33 13.77 -32.86
N GLN A 127 -10.34 13.90 -33.74
CA GLN A 127 -10.04 12.90 -34.77
C GLN A 127 -9.63 11.56 -34.16
N GLN A 128 -8.83 11.58 -33.10
CA GLN A 128 -8.45 10.38 -32.36
C GLN A 128 -9.66 9.73 -31.69
N ASN A 129 -10.51 10.52 -31.03
CA ASN A 129 -11.76 10.04 -30.42
C ASN A 129 -12.71 9.41 -31.45
N ILE A 130 -12.85 10.01 -32.65
CA ILE A 130 -13.65 9.44 -33.74
C ILE A 130 -13.06 8.12 -34.25
N LYS A 131 -11.73 8.02 -34.36
CA LYS A 131 -11.06 6.79 -34.77
C LYS A 131 -11.25 5.67 -33.75
N GLU A 132 -11.20 5.98 -32.45
CA GLU A 132 -11.46 5.04 -31.36
C GLU A 132 -12.94 4.60 -31.32
N LEU A 133 -13.89 5.53 -31.52
CA LEU A 133 -15.30 5.17 -31.63
C LEU A 133 -15.56 4.25 -32.83
N LYS A 134 -14.94 4.54 -33.98
CA LYS A 134 -15.06 3.72 -35.19
C LYS A 134 -14.53 2.30 -34.96
N SER A 135 -13.40 2.14 -34.27
CA SER A 135 -12.86 0.82 -33.95
C SER A 135 -13.73 0.07 -32.94
N MET A 136 -14.31 0.76 -31.95
CA MET A 136 -15.27 0.18 -31.02
C MET A 136 -16.53 -0.34 -31.74
N VAL A 137 -17.13 0.48 -32.62
CA VAL A 137 -18.30 0.09 -33.42
C VAL A 137 -17.98 -1.06 -34.37
N GLN A 138 -16.81 -1.07 -34.99
CA GLN A 138 -16.37 -2.18 -35.85
C GLN A 138 -16.17 -3.48 -35.07
N ASN A 139 -15.61 -3.41 -33.86
CA ASN A 139 -15.45 -4.57 -33.00
C ASN A 139 -16.80 -5.11 -32.48
N MET A 140 -17.78 -4.23 -32.26
CA MET A 140 -19.15 -4.65 -31.92
C MET A 140 -19.91 -5.22 -33.13
N ALA A 141 -19.78 -4.61 -34.31
CA ALA A 141 -20.43 -5.08 -35.54
C ALA A 141 -19.81 -6.35 -36.13
N GLY A 142 -18.55 -6.65 -35.77
CA GLY A 142 -17.79 -7.82 -36.24
C GLY A 142 -17.97 -9.10 -35.42
N THR A 143 -18.67 -9.06 -34.28
CA THR A 143 -18.88 -10.25 -33.43
C THR A 143 -20.05 -11.11 -33.91
N LYS A 144 -19.89 -11.73 -35.09
CA LYS A 144 -20.57 -13.00 -35.39
C LYS A 144 -19.68 -14.15 -34.93
N ALA A 145 -20.10 -14.77 -33.83
CA ALA A 145 -19.84 -16.15 -33.43
C ALA A 145 -18.38 -16.66 -33.47
N VAL A 146 -17.67 -16.61 -32.34
CA VAL A 146 -17.00 -17.79 -31.74
C VAL A 146 -16.99 -17.58 -30.22
N ALA A 147 -17.50 -18.57 -29.50
CA ALA A 147 -17.56 -18.60 -28.04
C ALA A 147 -16.23 -19.06 -27.45
N GLU A 148 -15.62 -18.22 -26.62
CA GLU A 148 -14.69 -18.62 -25.55
C GLU A 148 -14.89 -17.66 -24.36
N PRO A 149 -15.35 -18.14 -23.18
CA PRO A 149 -15.85 -17.27 -22.12
C PRO A 149 -14.77 -16.84 -21.09
N GLN A 150 -13.59 -16.37 -21.52
CA GLN A 150 -12.50 -16.04 -20.57
C GLN A 150 -11.83 -14.68 -20.74
N SER A 151 -12.44 -13.73 -21.45
CA SER A 151 -11.99 -12.33 -21.37
C SER A 151 -13.17 -11.41 -21.55
N THR A 152 -13.72 -10.89 -20.45
CA THR A 152 -14.51 -9.65 -20.52
C THR A 152 -13.62 -8.56 -21.11
N SER A 153 -13.70 -8.36 -22.41
CA SER A 153 -12.97 -7.31 -23.11
C SER A 153 -13.65 -5.99 -22.79
N TYR A 154 -13.03 -5.20 -21.91
CA TYR A 154 -13.48 -3.86 -21.60
C TYR A 154 -13.04 -2.92 -22.72
N SER A 155 -14.01 -2.29 -23.39
CA SER A 155 -13.77 -1.25 -24.40
C SER A 155 -14.12 0.11 -23.82
N PHE A 156 -13.14 1.01 -23.80
CA PHE A 156 -13.27 2.40 -23.39
C PHE A 156 -12.80 3.32 -24.52
N THR A 157 -13.29 4.55 -24.54
CA THR A 157 -12.93 5.58 -25.55
C THR A 157 -12.46 6.87 -24.88
N GLY A 158 -11.63 7.63 -25.58
CA GLY A 158 -11.13 8.92 -25.14
C GLY A 158 -10.42 8.84 -23.78
N ALA A 159 -10.70 9.79 -22.89
CA ALA A 159 -10.08 9.86 -21.57
C ALA A 159 -10.18 8.54 -20.77
N TRP A 160 -11.28 7.79 -20.90
CA TRP A 160 -11.45 6.53 -20.17
C TRP A 160 -10.46 5.45 -20.60
N ASN A 161 -10.12 5.39 -21.89
CA ASN A 161 -9.12 4.47 -22.42
C ASN A 161 -7.72 4.80 -21.90
N GLU A 162 -7.40 6.10 -21.79
CA GLU A 162 -6.15 6.55 -21.21
C GLU A 162 -6.04 6.16 -19.74
N PHE A 163 -7.10 6.36 -18.95
CA PHE A 163 -7.12 5.94 -17.54
C PHE A 163 -7.05 4.43 -17.39
N TYR A 164 -7.71 3.66 -18.27
CA TYR A 164 -7.62 2.20 -18.25
C TYR A 164 -6.18 1.73 -18.48
N LYS A 165 -5.49 2.29 -19.49
CA LYS A 165 -4.07 1.99 -19.75
C LYS A 165 -3.19 2.37 -18.56
N LYS A 166 -3.44 3.53 -17.93
CA LYS A 166 -2.71 3.95 -16.71
C LYS A 166 -2.89 2.96 -15.57
N PHE A 167 -4.09 2.42 -15.37
CA PHE A 167 -4.33 1.38 -14.35
C PHE A 167 -3.59 0.08 -14.65
N LEU A 168 -3.58 -0.37 -15.90
CA LEU A 168 -2.83 -1.57 -16.29
C LEU A 168 -1.32 -1.38 -16.10
N GLN A 169 -0.80 -0.20 -16.44
CA GLN A 169 0.62 0.16 -16.21
C GLN A 169 0.96 0.22 -14.72
N ALA A 170 -0.01 0.57 -13.87
CA ALA A 170 0.10 0.52 -12.41
C ALA A 170 -0.14 -0.89 -11.83
N GLU A 171 -0.10 -1.93 -12.67
CA GLU A 171 -0.27 -3.33 -12.30
C GLU A 171 -1.65 -3.66 -11.68
N VAL A 172 -2.65 -2.83 -11.93
CA VAL A 172 -4.03 -3.15 -11.57
C VAL A 172 -4.54 -4.22 -12.53
N LYS A 173 -5.11 -5.30 -11.99
CA LYS A 173 -5.72 -6.36 -12.81
C LYS A 173 -6.76 -5.78 -13.75
N ALA A 174 -6.75 -6.23 -15.00
CA ALA A 174 -7.65 -5.76 -16.06
C ALA A 174 -9.13 -5.86 -15.67
N GLU A 175 -9.52 -6.95 -15.01
CA GLU A 175 -10.87 -7.15 -14.49
C GLU A 175 -11.28 -6.04 -13.50
N ILE A 176 -10.43 -5.74 -12.52
CA ILE A 176 -10.69 -4.72 -11.50
C ILE A 176 -10.74 -3.33 -12.13
N ALA A 177 -9.76 -3.02 -12.99
CA ALA A 177 -9.69 -1.72 -13.67
C ALA A 177 -10.91 -1.50 -14.58
N GLY A 178 -11.33 -2.56 -15.28
CA GLY A 178 -12.49 -2.55 -16.18
C GLY A 178 -13.81 -2.38 -15.43
N GLU A 179 -14.04 -3.17 -14.36
CA GLU A 179 -15.23 -3.02 -13.52
C GLU A 179 -15.32 -1.64 -12.88
N PHE A 180 -14.19 -1.14 -12.37
CA PHE A 180 -14.09 0.19 -11.77
C PHE A 180 -14.48 1.28 -12.77
N LEU A 181 -13.84 1.32 -13.93
CA LEU A 181 -14.10 2.33 -14.94
C LEU A 181 -15.48 2.20 -15.57
N LYS A 182 -16.01 0.99 -15.75
CA LYS A 182 -17.37 0.79 -16.26
C LYS A 182 -18.41 1.36 -15.31
N LYS A 183 -18.23 1.18 -14.00
CA LYS A 183 -19.12 1.74 -12.97
C LYS A 183 -19.10 3.26 -12.94
N ILE A 184 -17.92 3.87 -13.14
CA ILE A 184 -17.74 5.34 -13.10
C ILE A 184 -18.14 6.00 -14.41
N CYS A 185 -17.77 5.41 -15.55
CA CYS A 185 -18.09 5.94 -16.87
C CYS A 185 -19.61 6.09 -17.04
N GLY A 186 -20.39 5.08 -16.63
CA GLY A 186 -21.83 5.10 -16.82
C GLY A 186 -22.17 5.20 -18.31
N ASN A 187 -22.85 6.28 -18.70
CA ASN A 187 -23.20 6.56 -20.10
C ASN A 187 -22.26 7.57 -20.79
N ASP A 188 -21.28 8.10 -20.06
CA ASP A 188 -20.43 9.20 -20.53
C ASP A 188 -19.27 8.66 -21.40
N LEU A 189 -19.52 8.26 -22.64
CA LEU A 189 -18.48 7.66 -23.50
C LEU A 189 -17.32 8.60 -23.85
N LEU A 190 -17.60 9.90 -23.98
CA LEU A 190 -16.61 10.92 -24.33
C LEU A 190 -16.70 12.08 -23.36
N ILE A 191 -15.65 12.24 -22.56
CA ILE A 191 -15.49 13.37 -21.65
C ILE A 191 -14.04 13.84 -21.68
N SER A 192 -13.82 15.10 -21.29
CA SER A 192 -12.45 15.61 -21.15
C SER A 192 -11.72 14.91 -20.01
N SER A 193 -10.39 14.81 -20.15
CA SER A 193 -9.52 14.18 -19.15
C SER A 193 -9.71 14.76 -17.74
N VAL A 194 -9.92 16.07 -17.63
CA VAL A 194 -10.16 16.77 -16.36
C VAL A 194 -11.48 16.36 -15.70
N MET A 195 -12.55 16.17 -16.49
CA MET A 195 -13.84 15.72 -15.94
C MET A 195 -13.77 14.25 -15.53
N ALA A 196 -13.09 13.42 -16.33
CA ALA A 196 -12.87 12.01 -16.00
C ALA A 196 -12.13 11.86 -14.68
N GLU A 197 -11.05 12.63 -14.48
CA GLU A 197 -10.28 12.62 -13.24
C GLU A 197 -11.14 13.02 -12.04
N LYS A 198 -11.92 14.10 -12.15
CA LYS A 198 -12.84 14.53 -11.07
C LYS A 198 -13.85 13.44 -10.73
N LYS A 199 -14.42 12.78 -11.72
CA LYS A 199 -15.39 11.69 -11.52
C LYS A 199 -14.72 10.49 -10.83
N ILE A 200 -13.53 10.12 -11.28
CA ILE A 200 -12.73 9.06 -10.66
C ILE A 200 -12.47 9.37 -9.19
N ILE A 201 -11.98 10.56 -8.85
CA ILE A 201 -11.67 10.94 -7.46
C ILE A 201 -12.92 10.91 -6.57
N ASN A 202 -14.04 11.43 -7.05
CA ASN A 202 -15.29 11.46 -6.30
C ASN A 202 -15.80 10.04 -6.00
N ASP A 203 -15.75 9.16 -7.00
CA ASP A 203 -16.28 7.80 -6.88
C ASP A 203 -15.27 6.81 -6.28
N PHE A 204 -13.99 7.16 -6.20
CA PHE A 204 -12.93 6.30 -5.69
C PHE A 204 -13.24 5.77 -4.29
N ASN A 205 -13.68 6.66 -3.39
CA ASN A 205 -14.00 6.30 -2.01
C ASN A 205 -15.20 5.35 -1.91
N SER A 206 -16.13 5.40 -2.88
CA SER A 206 -17.29 4.51 -2.92
C SER A 206 -16.92 3.08 -3.35
N PHE A 207 -15.83 2.94 -4.09
CA PHE A 207 -15.39 1.65 -4.60
C PHE A 207 -14.53 0.88 -3.60
N PHE A 208 -13.75 1.59 -2.79
CA PHE A 208 -12.87 1.01 -1.79
C PHE A 208 -13.42 1.28 -0.38
N PRO A 209 -14.22 0.38 0.20
CA PRO A 209 -14.61 0.52 1.60
C PRO A 209 -13.36 0.40 2.49
N VAL A 210 -12.95 1.51 3.09
CA VAL A 210 -11.77 1.55 3.97
C VAL A 210 -12.22 1.32 5.42
N ALA A 211 -11.55 0.39 6.09
CA ALA A 211 -11.73 0.21 7.52
C ALA A 211 -11.14 1.42 8.28
N GLY A 212 -11.89 1.93 9.27
CA GLY A 212 -11.41 2.98 10.16
C GLY A 212 -10.27 2.52 11.10
N PRO A 213 -9.84 3.39 12.03
CA PRO A 213 -8.76 3.07 12.95
C PRO A 213 -9.03 1.79 13.75
N LEU A 214 -7.96 1.05 14.03
CA LEU A 214 -8.03 -0.17 14.84
C LEU A 214 -8.65 0.12 16.22
N LYS A 215 -9.84 -0.43 16.46
CA LYS A 215 -10.60 -0.28 17.70
C LYS A 215 -10.09 -1.26 18.74
N LEU A 216 -9.35 -0.74 19.71
CA LEU A 216 -8.84 -1.53 20.84
C LEU A 216 -9.83 -1.46 22.01
N LYS A 217 -10.02 -2.58 22.71
CA LYS A 217 -10.82 -2.59 23.94
C LYS A 217 -10.21 -1.65 24.98
N LYS A 218 -11.07 -0.96 25.73
CA LYS A 218 -10.63 -0.09 26.84
C LYS A 218 -10.00 -0.92 27.97
N GLN A 219 -10.66 -2.01 28.34
CA GLN A 219 -10.24 -2.96 29.36
C GLN A 219 -10.13 -4.38 28.79
N GLY A 220 -9.14 -5.14 29.27
CA GLY A 220 -8.87 -6.50 28.84
C GLY A 220 -8.11 -6.62 27.50
N PRO A 221 -7.61 -7.83 27.19
CA PRO A 221 -6.83 -8.06 25.99
C PRO A 221 -7.69 -7.95 24.72
N SER A 222 -7.12 -7.35 23.67
CA SER A 222 -7.69 -7.34 22.31
C SER A 222 -6.90 -8.32 21.46
N ILE A 223 -7.58 -9.30 20.86
CA ILE A 223 -6.96 -10.29 19.98
C ILE A 223 -7.21 -9.86 18.53
N ILE A 224 -6.14 -9.68 17.78
CA ILE A 224 -6.17 -9.23 16.38
C ILE A 224 -5.33 -10.21 15.56
N ALA A 225 -5.90 -10.73 14.47
CA ALA A 225 -5.20 -11.61 13.55
C ALA A 225 -4.79 -10.86 12.28
N PHE A 226 -3.54 -11.05 11.85
CA PHE A 226 -3.03 -10.55 10.56
C PHE A 226 -2.91 -11.72 9.59
N VAL A 227 -3.66 -11.67 8.49
CA VAL A 227 -3.77 -12.77 7.51
C VAL A 227 -3.42 -12.25 6.11
N GLY A 228 -2.74 -13.07 5.32
CA GLY A 228 -2.32 -12.71 3.96
C GLY A 228 -1.13 -13.55 3.46
N PRO A 229 -0.77 -13.45 2.18
CA PRO A 229 0.32 -14.22 1.56
C PRO A 229 1.70 -13.85 2.13
N THR A 230 2.73 -14.65 1.85
CA THR A 230 4.11 -14.35 2.24
C THR A 230 4.56 -13.02 1.62
N GLY A 231 5.44 -12.28 2.31
CA GLY A 231 5.95 -11.00 1.81
C GLY A 231 4.98 -9.81 1.88
N SER A 232 3.70 -10.00 2.23
CA SER A 232 2.70 -8.91 2.28
C SER A 232 2.88 -7.88 3.42
N GLY A 233 3.98 -7.95 4.17
CA GLY A 233 4.29 -7.00 5.25
C GLY A 233 3.63 -7.27 6.61
N LYS A 234 2.99 -8.43 6.85
CA LYS A 234 2.26 -8.71 8.12
C LYS A 234 3.07 -8.45 9.39
N THR A 235 4.27 -9.02 9.49
CA THR A 235 5.14 -8.89 10.67
C THR A 235 5.57 -7.44 10.88
N THR A 236 5.93 -6.75 9.80
CA THR A 236 6.32 -5.34 9.82
C THR A 236 5.15 -4.44 10.24
N THR A 237 3.95 -4.72 9.74
CA THR A 237 2.72 -3.99 10.12
C THR A 237 2.37 -4.22 11.59
N LEU A 238 2.51 -5.44 12.10
CA LEU A 238 2.33 -5.74 13.52
C LEU A 238 3.30 -4.92 14.37
N ALA A 239 4.59 -4.91 14.02
CA ALA A 239 5.59 -4.13 14.76
C ALA A 239 5.27 -2.63 14.75
N LYS A 240 4.89 -2.07 13.59
CA LYS A 240 4.47 -0.66 13.47
C LYS A 240 3.25 -0.33 14.32
N LEU A 241 2.24 -1.21 14.32
CA LEU A 241 1.03 -1.01 15.10
C LEU A 241 1.29 -1.15 16.61
N ALA A 242 2.13 -2.10 17.02
CA ALA A 242 2.54 -2.26 18.41
C ALA A 242 3.31 -1.01 18.90
N ALA A 243 4.30 -0.54 18.14
CA ALA A 243 5.03 0.68 18.44
C ALA A 243 4.09 1.90 18.54
N HIS A 244 3.16 2.05 17.60
CA HIS A 244 2.16 3.12 17.65
C HIS A 244 1.24 3.01 18.89
N CYS A 245 0.89 1.80 19.34
CA CYS A 245 0.07 1.62 20.55
C CYS A 245 0.84 1.99 21.83
N CYS A 246 2.12 1.59 21.91
CA CYS A 246 2.98 1.91 23.04
C CYS A 246 3.25 3.42 23.14
N LEU A 247 3.62 4.04 22.02
CA LEU A 247 4.07 5.44 21.98
C LEU A 247 2.92 6.44 22.00
N ASN A 248 1.85 6.20 21.23
CA ASN A 248 0.80 7.20 21.01
C ASN A 248 -0.48 6.94 21.81
N LYS A 249 -0.67 5.71 22.33
CA LYS A 249 -1.88 5.33 23.09
C LYS A 249 -1.60 4.93 24.54
N ASN A 250 -0.35 5.02 25.00
CA ASN A 250 0.09 4.61 26.35
C ASN A 250 -0.39 3.19 26.75
N LYS A 251 -0.56 2.31 25.77
CA LYS A 251 -0.98 0.91 25.99
C LYS A 251 0.28 0.04 26.03
N LYS A 252 0.53 -0.59 27.18
CA LYS A 252 1.60 -1.58 27.37
C LYS A 252 1.11 -2.99 27.07
#